data_AF-A0A1F5MFI8-F1
#
_entry.id   AF-A0A1F5MFI8-F1
#
_cell.length_a   1.000
_cell.length_b   1.000
_cell.length_c   1.000
_cell.angle_alpha   90.00
_cell.angle_beta   90.00
_cell.angle_gamma   90.00
#
_symmetry.space_group_name_H-M   'P 1'
#
loop_
_entity.id
_entity.type
_entity.pdbx_description
1 polymer ?
#
loop_
_entity_poly.entity_id
_entity_poly.type
_entity_poly.pdbx_seq_one_letter_code
_entity_poly.pdbx_strand_id
1 'polypeptide(L)'
;MKFNKLKLILLAILFIIPRIQGTNSFYVDTETTSSIMAAGTWEVEESVIINEIMWMGSSSSSNDEWLELRNITNAPIDLNRWKLINAGVGTSDIILTGSIPANGYYLVSYYAASHPQSSLSDSIIVDQVEENISFIDNGEVITLVDSSNKTIDQTPSDTWATGANGPPSWKSMERNEDPDTGWHQCDDPDCNDTSFWDTEDSNYGTPKTVNLSVYGSHTPSLTFNKDSSSHTVSFVVTNIENYDELEYVIEYPTAQSHEGIVGSHTLHNETEFRKDNIFLGTCSSTEGRVCIEHDIIGDIELTVTLHNTSESNILTTKILSY
;
A
#
# COMPACT_ATOMS: atom_id res chain seq x y z
N MET A 1 62.96 -4.33 -49.20
CA MET A 1 62.31 -4.22 -47.88
C MET A 1 62.10 -5.63 -47.33
N LYS A 2 62.94 -6.07 -46.39
CA LYS A 2 62.88 -7.37 -45.70
C LYS A 2 63.30 -7.17 -44.24
N PHE A 3 62.54 -7.79 -43.33
CA PHE A 3 62.72 -7.78 -41.87
C PHE A 3 64.07 -8.34 -41.41
N ASN A 4 64.58 -7.86 -40.27
CA ASN A 4 65.31 -8.71 -39.34
C ASN A 4 65.28 -8.21 -37.89
N LYS A 5 65.32 -9.21 -37.00
CA LYS A 5 65.00 -9.23 -35.56
C LYS A 5 66.06 -8.55 -34.68
N LEU A 6 65.64 -7.94 -33.56
CA LEU A 6 66.53 -7.59 -32.46
C LEU A 6 66.15 -8.38 -31.20
N LYS A 7 67.06 -9.24 -30.74
CA LYS A 7 67.05 -9.91 -29.43
C LYS A 7 67.64 -8.95 -28.40
N LEU A 8 67.01 -8.80 -27.23
CA LEU A 8 67.67 -8.23 -26.06
C LEU A 8 67.58 -9.19 -24.88
N ILE A 9 68.74 -9.39 -24.27
CA ILE A 9 69.13 -10.41 -23.30
C ILE A 9 68.79 -9.91 -21.89
N LEU A 10 68.14 -10.76 -21.08
CA LEU A 10 67.81 -10.49 -19.68
C LEU A 10 69.02 -10.85 -18.78
N LEU A 11 69.49 -9.88 -18.00
CA LEU A 11 70.57 -10.05 -17.01
C LEU A 11 69.97 -10.53 -15.68
N ALA A 12 70.36 -11.73 -15.23
CA ALA A 12 69.90 -12.32 -13.98
C ALA A 12 70.72 -11.82 -12.78
N ILE A 13 70.07 -11.24 -11.78
CA ILE A 13 70.67 -10.90 -10.48
C ILE A 13 70.50 -12.09 -9.54
N LEU A 14 71.62 -12.63 -9.07
CA LEU A 14 71.74 -13.80 -8.20
C LEU A 14 71.58 -13.36 -6.74
N PHE A 15 70.45 -13.69 -6.10
CA PHE A 15 70.32 -13.65 -4.63
C PHE A 15 70.48 -15.07 -4.07
N ILE A 16 71.55 -15.27 -3.31
CA ILE A 16 71.82 -16.50 -2.56
C ILE A 16 71.04 -16.39 -1.24
N ILE A 17 70.01 -17.22 -1.07
CA ILE A 17 69.28 -17.38 0.20
C ILE A 17 69.63 -18.77 0.78
N PRO A 18 70.00 -18.87 2.07
CA PRO A 18 70.38 -20.14 2.69
C PRO A 18 69.19 -21.11 2.79
N ARG A 19 69.48 -22.38 2.49
CA ARG A 19 68.57 -23.53 2.62
C ARG A 19 68.12 -23.70 4.08
N ILE A 20 66.82 -23.54 4.31
CA ILE A 20 66.14 -24.18 5.44
C ILE A 20 65.41 -25.39 4.88
N GLN A 21 65.79 -26.59 5.35
CA GLN A 21 65.10 -27.84 5.03
C GLN A 21 63.81 -27.91 5.84
N GLY A 22 62.70 -27.62 5.18
CA GLY A 22 61.36 -28.00 5.60
C GLY A 22 60.60 -28.43 4.37
N THR A 23 60.22 -29.70 4.29
CA THR A 23 59.36 -30.24 3.22
C THR A 23 57.95 -29.74 3.42
N ASN A 24 57.67 -28.49 3.03
CA ASN A 24 56.31 -28.04 2.82
C ASN A 24 56.00 -28.26 1.34
N SER A 25 55.23 -29.32 1.06
CA SER A 25 54.49 -29.41 -0.19
C SER A 25 53.55 -28.21 -0.23
N PHE A 26 53.91 -27.19 -0.99
CA PHE A 26 52.97 -26.13 -1.33
C PHE A 26 51.95 -26.72 -2.29
N TYR A 27 50.72 -26.90 -1.82
CA TYR A 27 49.59 -27.02 -2.73
C TYR A 27 49.31 -25.62 -3.26
N VAL A 28 49.43 -25.45 -4.58
CA VAL A 28 48.77 -24.35 -5.27
C VAL A 28 47.38 -24.86 -5.57
N ASP A 29 46.41 -24.39 -4.79
CA ASP A 29 45.02 -24.54 -5.15
C ASP A 29 44.74 -23.62 -6.34
N THR A 30 44.43 -24.21 -7.48
CA THR A 30 44.06 -23.48 -8.68
C THR A 30 42.64 -23.90 -9.00
N GLU A 31 41.67 -23.19 -8.43
CA GLU A 31 40.26 -23.39 -8.76
C GLU A 31 39.99 -22.83 -10.16
N THR A 32 40.17 -23.67 -11.17
CA THR A 32 39.55 -23.44 -12.49
C THR A 32 38.08 -23.82 -12.40
N THR A 33 37.22 -22.82 -12.17
CA THR A 33 35.78 -22.97 -12.34
C THR A 33 35.45 -23.06 -13.84
N SER A 34 35.55 -24.27 -14.40
CA SER A 34 34.86 -24.60 -15.65
C SER A 34 33.38 -24.87 -15.34
N SER A 35 32.65 -23.84 -14.93
CA SER A 35 31.19 -23.87 -14.95
C SER A 35 30.72 -23.40 -16.33
N ILE A 36 30.67 -24.32 -17.28
CA ILE A 36 29.61 -24.25 -18.29
C ILE A 36 28.32 -24.57 -17.54
N MET A 37 27.74 -23.56 -16.90
CA MET A 37 26.33 -23.62 -16.57
C MET A 37 25.63 -23.71 -17.92
N ALA A 38 24.94 -24.82 -18.17
CA ALA A 38 23.79 -24.72 -19.05
C ALA A 38 22.98 -23.54 -18.51
N ALA A 39 22.69 -22.55 -19.35
CA ALA A 39 21.66 -21.60 -19.01
C ALA A 39 20.41 -22.46 -18.76
N GLY A 40 20.15 -22.74 -17.49
CA GLY A 40 18.84 -23.18 -17.07
C GLY A 40 17.87 -22.18 -17.68
N THR A 41 16.80 -22.68 -18.26
CA THR A 41 15.63 -21.85 -18.49
C THR A 41 15.29 -21.23 -17.14
N TRP A 42 15.68 -19.97 -16.93
CA TRP A 42 15.24 -19.19 -15.79
C TRP A 42 13.72 -19.23 -15.86
N GLU A 43 13.12 -19.83 -14.82
CA GLU A 43 11.70 -19.70 -14.60
C GLU A 43 11.33 -18.23 -14.65
N VAL A 44 10.13 -17.99 -15.16
CA VAL A 44 9.61 -16.68 -15.51
C VAL A 44 9.71 -15.78 -14.29
N GLU A 45 10.67 -14.85 -14.29
CA GLU A 45 10.60 -13.69 -13.42
C GLU A 45 9.30 -12.97 -13.82
N GLU A 46 8.33 -12.89 -12.91
CA GLU A 46 7.14 -12.07 -13.12
C GLU A 46 7.63 -10.67 -13.50
N SER A 47 7.23 -10.20 -14.69
CA SER A 47 7.73 -8.93 -15.23
C SER A 47 6.72 -7.80 -15.05
N VAL A 48 5.44 -8.17 -15.03
CA VAL A 48 4.30 -7.30 -14.76
C VAL A 48 3.37 -8.06 -13.82
N ILE A 49 2.93 -7.39 -12.76
CA ILE A 49 1.94 -7.94 -11.83
C ILE A 49 0.62 -7.19 -11.97
N ILE A 50 -0.48 -7.84 -11.63
CA ILE A 50 -1.74 -7.18 -11.31
C ILE A 50 -1.55 -6.56 -9.92
N ASN A 51 -1.53 -5.23 -9.87
CA ASN A 51 -1.09 -4.47 -8.70
C ASN A 51 -2.25 -4.05 -7.81
N GLU A 52 -3.35 -3.59 -8.40
CA GLU A 52 -4.47 -3.06 -7.64
C GLU A 52 -5.77 -3.18 -8.46
N ILE A 53 -6.89 -3.45 -7.81
CA ILE A 53 -8.19 -3.62 -8.47
C ILE A 53 -9.30 -2.94 -7.66
N MET A 54 -10.02 -2.02 -8.30
CA MET A 54 -11.26 -1.44 -7.79
C MET A 54 -12.45 -2.19 -8.38
N TRP A 55 -12.64 -3.42 -7.89
CA TRP A 55 -13.53 -4.40 -8.50
C TRP A 55 -15.03 -4.14 -8.30
N MET A 56 -15.39 -3.19 -7.43
CA MET A 56 -16.76 -2.85 -7.06
C MET A 56 -17.27 -1.53 -7.65
N GLY A 57 -16.41 -0.85 -8.42
CA GLY A 57 -16.60 0.54 -8.79
C GLY A 57 -16.37 1.51 -7.63
N SER A 58 -16.92 2.71 -7.70
CA SER A 58 -16.77 3.77 -6.69
C SER A 58 -18.10 4.22 -6.11
N SER A 59 -18.05 5.13 -5.13
CA SER A 59 -19.23 5.80 -4.56
C SER A 59 -20.08 6.52 -5.63
N SER A 60 -19.47 6.94 -6.74
CA SER A 60 -20.14 7.60 -7.88
C SER A 60 -20.83 6.62 -8.82
N SER A 61 -20.25 5.44 -9.05
CA SER A 61 -20.80 4.44 -9.97
C SER A 61 -20.23 3.06 -9.73
N SER A 62 -21.08 2.03 -9.74
CA SER A 62 -20.64 0.63 -9.78
C SER A 62 -19.90 0.26 -11.06
N ASN A 63 -19.99 1.09 -12.11
CA ASN A 63 -19.22 0.88 -13.34
C ASN A 63 -17.84 1.55 -13.28
N ASP A 64 -17.53 2.35 -12.26
CA ASP A 64 -16.23 3.03 -12.13
C ASP A 64 -15.13 2.08 -11.66
N GLU A 65 -15.06 0.94 -12.33
CA GLU A 65 -14.15 -0.16 -12.07
C GLU A 65 -12.84 0.07 -12.82
N TRP A 66 -11.75 -0.40 -12.22
CA TRP A 66 -10.43 -0.35 -12.83
C TRP A 66 -9.50 -1.42 -12.29
N LEU A 67 -8.47 -1.71 -13.09
CA LEU A 67 -7.38 -2.62 -12.78
C LEU A 67 -6.06 -1.95 -13.15
N GLU A 68 -5.11 -2.02 -12.23
CA GLU A 68 -3.77 -1.51 -12.41
C GLU A 68 -2.76 -2.64 -12.56
N LEU A 69 -1.84 -2.45 -13.51
CA LEU A 69 -0.66 -3.28 -13.69
C LEU A 69 0.59 -2.53 -13.23
N ARG A 70 1.54 -3.24 -12.63
CA ARG A 70 2.86 -2.70 -12.26
C ARG A 70 3.97 -3.48 -12.93
N ASN A 71 4.89 -2.75 -13.56
CA ASN A 71 6.12 -3.33 -14.08
C ASN A 71 7.17 -3.36 -12.98
N ILE A 72 7.55 -4.56 -12.51
CA ILE A 72 8.54 -4.73 -11.44
C ILE A 72 9.98 -4.87 -11.96
N THR A 73 10.18 -4.68 -13.27
CA THR A 73 11.50 -4.70 -13.89
C THR A 73 12.10 -3.30 -14.03
N ASN A 74 13.41 -3.27 -14.25
CA ASN A 74 14.17 -2.03 -14.47
C ASN A 74 14.20 -1.56 -15.94
N ALA A 75 13.32 -2.08 -16.79
CA ALA A 75 13.20 -1.71 -18.20
C ALA A 75 11.73 -1.52 -18.59
N PRO A 76 11.41 -0.65 -19.57
CA PRO A 76 10.03 -0.54 -20.06
C PRO A 76 9.56 -1.83 -20.72
N ILE A 77 8.28 -2.17 -20.56
CA ILE A 77 7.63 -3.35 -21.12
C ILE A 77 6.56 -2.93 -22.11
N ASP A 78 6.58 -3.50 -23.32
CA ASP A 78 5.57 -3.31 -24.35
C ASP A 78 4.38 -4.24 -24.08
N LEU A 79 3.19 -3.65 -23.88
CA LEU A 79 1.94 -4.36 -23.61
C LEU A 79 1.14 -4.64 -24.89
N ASN A 80 1.59 -4.20 -26.06
CA ASN A 80 0.83 -4.41 -27.29
C ASN A 80 0.51 -5.90 -27.49
N ARG A 81 -0.80 -6.19 -27.59
CA ARG A 81 -1.36 -7.54 -27.74
C ARG A 81 -1.26 -8.45 -26.51
N TRP A 82 -0.82 -7.93 -25.36
CA TRP A 82 -1.09 -8.59 -24.08
C TRP A 82 -2.59 -8.55 -23.81
N LYS A 83 -3.08 -9.41 -22.92
CA LYS A 83 -4.51 -9.48 -22.60
C LYS A 83 -4.75 -9.66 -21.11
N LEU A 84 -5.87 -9.09 -20.66
CA LEU A 84 -6.54 -9.47 -19.42
C LEU A 84 -7.68 -10.42 -19.80
N ILE A 85 -7.54 -11.69 -19.44
CA ILE A 85 -8.57 -12.72 -19.67
C ILE A 85 -9.61 -12.63 -18.56
N ASN A 86 -10.90 -12.76 -18.90
CA ASN A 86 -12.04 -12.62 -17.97
C ASN A 86 -12.08 -11.27 -17.22
N ALA A 87 -11.76 -10.17 -17.89
CA ALA A 87 -11.77 -8.84 -17.26
C ALA A 87 -12.88 -7.93 -17.80
N GLY A 88 -13.60 -8.36 -18.82
CA GLY A 88 -14.67 -7.59 -19.44
C GLY A 88 -16.05 -8.23 -19.32
N VAL A 89 -17.08 -7.48 -19.73
CA VAL A 89 -18.49 -7.88 -19.69
C VAL A 89 -18.67 -9.29 -20.23
N GLY A 90 -19.34 -10.13 -19.44
CA GLY A 90 -19.58 -11.53 -19.78
C GLY A 90 -18.29 -12.35 -19.90
N THR A 91 -17.29 -12.05 -19.06
CA THR A 91 -15.96 -12.68 -19.01
C THR A 91 -15.20 -12.56 -20.34
N SER A 92 -15.30 -11.42 -21.01
CA SER A 92 -14.57 -11.16 -22.25
C SER A 92 -13.11 -10.76 -21.99
N ASP A 93 -12.25 -11.00 -22.99
CA ASP A 93 -10.84 -10.60 -22.95
C ASP A 93 -10.70 -9.11 -23.27
N ILE A 94 -9.83 -8.41 -22.54
CA ILE A 94 -9.39 -7.05 -22.86
C ILE A 94 -8.00 -7.11 -23.49
N ILE A 95 -7.82 -6.46 -24.65
CA ILE A 95 -6.52 -6.37 -25.31
C ILE A 95 -5.83 -5.09 -24.86
N LEU A 96 -4.61 -5.24 -24.34
CA LEU A 96 -3.79 -4.12 -23.88
C LEU A 96 -2.99 -3.50 -25.02
N THR A 97 -2.66 -2.22 -24.85
CA THR A 97 -1.87 -1.43 -25.80
C THR A 97 -0.80 -0.62 -25.07
N GLY A 98 0.12 0.00 -25.81
CA GLY A 98 1.12 0.88 -25.22
C GLY A 98 2.20 0.14 -24.44
N SER A 99 2.74 0.79 -23.40
CA SER A 99 3.88 0.27 -22.64
C SER A 99 3.87 0.76 -21.21
N ILE A 100 4.38 -0.05 -20.30
CA ILE A 100 4.63 0.35 -18.91
C ILE A 100 6.10 0.76 -18.76
N PRO A 101 6.42 1.96 -18.26
CA PRO A 101 7.80 2.32 -17.90
C PRO A 101 8.41 1.36 -16.87
N ALA A 102 9.74 1.37 -16.74
CA ALA A 102 10.43 0.65 -15.66
C ALA A 102 9.90 1.10 -14.29
N ASN A 103 9.58 0.16 -13.40
CA ASN A 103 8.96 0.44 -12.09
C ASN A 103 7.66 1.26 -12.15
N GLY A 104 7.02 1.32 -13.32
CA GLY A 104 5.84 2.14 -13.58
C GLY A 104 4.54 1.36 -13.47
N TYR A 105 3.44 2.10 -13.63
CA TYR A 105 2.07 1.63 -13.50
C TYR A 105 1.30 1.83 -14.79
N TYR A 106 0.31 0.98 -15.06
CA TYR A 106 -0.58 1.06 -16.20
C TYR A 106 -2.03 0.79 -15.76
N LEU A 107 -2.87 1.82 -15.87
CA LEU A 107 -4.24 1.83 -15.38
C LEU A 107 -5.22 1.60 -16.54
N VAL A 108 -6.01 0.55 -16.41
CA VAL A 108 -7.15 0.26 -17.29
C VAL A 108 -8.42 0.54 -16.50
N SER A 109 -9.25 1.48 -16.97
CA SER A 109 -10.47 1.88 -16.27
C SER A 109 -11.65 1.94 -17.22
N TYR A 110 -12.84 1.66 -16.72
CA TYR A 110 -14.07 1.83 -17.48
C TYR A 110 -14.25 3.28 -17.96
N TYR A 111 -13.92 4.25 -17.09
CA TYR A 111 -14.05 5.67 -17.38
C TYR A 111 -12.67 6.34 -17.52
N ALA A 112 -12.62 7.44 -18.29
CA ALA A 112 -11.55 8.41 -18.11
C ALA A 112 -11.73 9.12 -16.76
N ALA A 113 -10.64 9.56 -16.12
CA ALA A 113 -10.73 10.31 -14.86
C ALA A 113 -11.66 11.54 -14.97
N SER A 114 -11.62 12.25 -16.12
CA SER A 114 -12.49 13.41 -16.37
C SER A 114 -13.97 13.09 -16.62
N HIS A 115 -14.37 11.83 -16.55
CA HIS A 115 -15.76 11.43 -16.77
C HIS A 115 -16.60 11.75 -15.53
N PRO A 116 -17.82 12.30 -15.67
CA PRO A 116 -18.64 12.72 -14.52
C PRO A 116 -19.16 11.57 -13.62
N GLN A 117 -18.84 10.32 -13.97
CA GLN A 117 -19.16 9.13 -13.16
C GLN A 117 -17.90 8.45 -12.62
N SER A 118 -16.71 8.99 -12.91
CA SER A 118 -15.49 8.55 -12.28
C SER A 118 -15.26 9.36 -11.01
N SER A 119 -14.83 8.68 -9.96
CA SER A 119 -14.36 9.32 -8.74
C SER A 119 -12.84 9.53 -8.76
N LEU A 120 -12.13 9.09 -9.80
CA LEU A 120 -10.70 9.35 -9.94
C LEU A 120 -10.42 10.85 -10.04
N SER A 121 -9.34 11.30 -9.42
CA SER A 121 -8.85 12.69 -9.55
C SER A 121 -8.59 13.02 -11.02
N ASP A 122 -9.04 14.19 -11.48
CA ASP A 122 -8.79 14.71 -12.84
C ASP A 122 -7.29 14.78 -13.21
N SER A 123 -6.41 14.72 -12.21
CA SER A 123 -4.96 14.68 -12.40
C SER A 123 -4.41 13.30 -12.80
N ILE A 124 -5.18 12.23 -12.58
CA ILE A 124 -4.82 10.86 -12.93
C ILE A 124 -4.97 10.65 -14.44
N ILE A 125 -3.92 10.10 -15.05
CA ILE A 125 -3.94 9.70 -16.45
C ILE A 125 -4.27 8.21 -16.52
N VAL A 126 -5.46 7.89 -17.01
CA VAL A 126 -5.86 6.53 -17.38
C VAL A 126 -5.14 6.15 -18.68
N ASP A 127 -4.35 5.08 -18.67
CA ASP A 127 -3.57 4.68 -19.85
C ASP A 127 -4.45 4.03 -20.92
N GLN A 128 -5.50 3.31 -20.51
CA GLN A 128 -6.50 2.73 -21.40
C GLN A 128 -7.90 2.82 -20.80
N VAL A 129 -8.74 3.63 -21.43
CA VAL A 129 -10.18 3.65 -21.15
C VAL A 129 -10.83 2.49 -21.89
N GLU A 130 -11.50 1.61 -21.16
CA GLU A 130 -12.09 0.37 -21.65
C GLU A 130 -13.53 0.23 -21.12
N GLU A 131 -14.50 0.76 -21.87
CA GLU A 131 -15.96 0.72 -21.55
C GLU A 131 -16.57 -0.71 -21.60
N ASN A 132 -15.72 -1.73 -21.61
CA ASN A 132 -16.07 -3.13 -21.53
C ASN A 132 -15.49 -3.80 -20.28
N ILE A 133 -14.73 -3.11 -19.42
CA ILE A 133 -14.38 -3.64 -18.09
C ILE A 133 -15.65 -3.96 -17.33
N SER A 134 -15.67 -5.12 -16.69
CA SER A 134 -16.73 -5.50 -15.77
C SER A 134 -16.22 -6.63 -14.89
N PHE A 135 -16.19 -6.40 -13.59
CA PHE A 135 -15.74 -7.38 -12.62
C PHE A 135 -16.91 -7.98 -11.84
N ILE A 136 -16.80 -9.26 -11.49
CA ILE A 136 -17.83 -9.93 -10.68
C ILE A 136 -17.57 -9.66 -9.19
N ASP A 137 -18.52 -9.03 -8.50
CA ASP A 137 -18.44 -8.67 -7.06
C ASP A 137 -18.03 -9.82 -6.13
N ASN A 138 -18.37 -11.07 -6.48
CA ASN A 138 -18.10 -12.25 -5.66
C ASN A 138 -16.75 -12.91 -5.95
N GLY A 139 -15.88 -12.27 -6.73
CA GLY A 139 -14.59 -12.79 -7.15
C GLY A 139 -14.57 -13.24 -8.60
N GLU A 140 -13.43 -12.99 -9.24
CA GLU A 140 -13.17 -13.34 -10.62
C GLU A 140 -11.70 -13.66 -10.82
N VAL A 141 -11.44 -14.66 -11.67
CA VAL A 141 -10.09 -15.06 -12.03
C VAL A 141 -9.66 -14.30 -13.27
N ILE A 142 -9.03 -13.16 -13.06
CA ILE A 142 -8.43 -12.34 -14.11
C ILE A 142 -7.01 -12.86 -14.34
N THR A 143 -6.72 -13.27 -15.58
CA THR A 143 -5.39 -13.74 -15.96
C THR A 143 -4.71 -12.73 -16.88
N LEU A 144 -3.55 -12.22 -16.48
CA LEU A 144 -2.68 -11.44 -17.35
C LEU A 144 -1.86 -12.39 -18.22
N VAL A 145 -1.98 -12.26 -19.54
CA VAL A 145 -1.18 -13.04 -20.50
C VAL A 145 -0.42 -12.13 -21.46
N ASP A 146 0.81 -12.53 -21.80
CA ASP A 146 1.62 -11.80 -22.76
C ASP A 146 1.16 -11.99 -24.22
N SER A 147 1.83 -11.31 -25.14
CA SER A 147 1.55 -11.42 -26.59
C SER A 147 1.72 -12.82 -27.19
N SER A 148 2.37 -13.75 -26.47
CA SER A 148 2.52 -15.17 -26.82
C SER A 148 1.49 -16.08 -26.11
N ASN A 149 0.53 -15.51 -25.38
CA ASN A 149 -0.43 -16.19 -24.50
C ASN A 149 0.19 -16.95 -23.33
N LYS A 150 1.37 -16.53 -22.87
CA LYS A 150 1.95 -17.05 -21.65
C LYS A 150 1.36 -16.28 -20.46
N THR A 151 0.86 -16.99 -19.46
CA THR A 151 0.44 -16.39 -18.19
C THR A 151 1.61 -15.70 -17.51
N ILE A 152 1.38 -14.45 -17.10
CA ILE A 152 2.34 -13.63 -16.38
C ILE A 152 1.94 -13.51 -14.92
N ASP A 153 0.66 -13.21 -14.64
CA ASP A 153 0.11 -13.13 -13.27
C ASP A 153 -1.40 -13.44 -13.32
N GLN A 154 -2.00 -13.69 -12.15
CA GLN A 154 -3.42 -13.97 -12.01
C GLN A 154 -3.94 -13.57 -10.63
N THR A 155 -5.20 -13.16 -10.56
CA THR A 155 -5.92 -12.99 -9.29
C THR A 155 -6.23 -14.34 -8.62
N PRO A 156 -6.61 -14.35 -7.32
CA PRO A 156 -6.99 -15.56 -6.62
C PRO A 156 -8.13 -16.33 -7.31
N SER A 157 -8.17 -17.65 -7.13
CA SER A 157 -9.14 -18.53 -7.81
C SER A 157 -10.56 -18.53 -7.25
N ASP A 158 -10.77 -17.89 -6.09
CA ASP A 158 -12.04 -17.88 -5.35
C ASP A 158 -12.63 -16.46 -5.30
N THR A 159 -13.21 -16.05 -4.17
CA THR A 159 -13.63 -14.67 -3.92
C THR A 159 -12.46 -13.71 -4.01
N TRP A 160 -12.73 -12.43 -4.28
CA TRP A 160 -11.73 -11.38 -4.05
C TRP A 160 -11.10 -11.56 -2.66
N ALA A 161 -9.78 -11.45 -2.58
CA ALA A 161 -9.07 -11.71 -1.32
C ALA A 161 -9.42 -10.67 -0.25
N THR A 162 -9.79 -9.46 -0.67
CA THR A 162 -9.99 -8.28 0.18
C THR A 162 -10.67 -7.16 -0.62
N GLY A 163 -10.84 -6.00 0.01
CA GLY A 163 -11.56 -4.84 -0.51
C GLY A 163 -12.94 -4.70 0.12
N ALA A 164 -13.53 -3.52 -0.02
CA ALA A 164 -14.82 -3.18 0.56
C ALA A 164 -15.79 -2.67 -0.50
N ASN A 165 -16.99 -3.25 -0.58
CA ASN A 165 -18.02 -2.88 -1.55
C ASN A 165 -19.22 -2.25 -0.84
N GLY A 166 -19.18 -0.93 -0.68
CA GLY A 166 -20.32 -0.15 -0.19
C GLY A 166 -20.12 0.53 1.16
N PRO A 167 -21.11 1.30 1.61
CA PRO A 167 -20.98 2.16 2.78
C PRO A 167 -20.48 1.41 4.03
N PRO A 168 -19.53 2.00 4.81
CA PRO A 168 -19.08 3.39 4.69
C PRO A 168 -17.96 3.64 3.68
N SER A 169 -17.42 2.63 2.99
CA SER A 169 -16.22 2.79 2.16
C SER A 169 -16.12 1.79 1.02
N TRP A 170 -15.68 2.27 -0.14
CA TRP A 170 -15.25 1.47 -1.28
C TRP A 170 -13.73 1.40 -1.28
N LYS A 171 -13.17 0.20 -1.08
CA LYS A 171 -11.72 0.02 -0.90
C LYS A 171 -11.18 -0.96 -1.92
N SER A 172 -10.20 -0.52 -2.71
CA SER A 172 -9.51 -1.36 -3.68
C SER A 172 -8.81 -2.55 -3.01
N MET A 173 -8.55 -3.58 -3.81
CA MET A 173 -7.69 -4.70 -3.46
C MET A 173 -6.28 -4.45 -4.04
N GLU A 174 -5.29 -4.33 -3.17
CA GLU A 174 -3.89 -4.03 -3.45
C GLU A 174 -3.01 -5.29 -3.30
N ARG A 175 -2.05 -5.48 -4.22
CA ARG A 175 -1.03 -6.53 -4.12
C ARG A 175 -0.02 -6.13 -3.03
N ASN A 176 0.45 -7.12 -2.28
CA ASN A 176 1.49 -6.89 -1.27
C ASN A 176 2.81 -6.46 -1.91
N GLU A 177 3.68 -5.79 -1.12
CA GLU A 177 5.03 -5.39 -1.57
C GLU A 177 5.84 -6.58 -2.10
N ASP A 178 5.77 -7.72 -1.39
CA ASP A 178 6.17 -9.02 -1.91
C ASP A 178 4.95 -9.67 -2.61
N PRO A 179 4.91 -9.73 -3.95
CA PRO A 179 3.75 -10.22 -4.69
C PRO A 179 3.39 -11.67 -4.36
N ASP A 180 4.34 -12.47 -3.86
CA ASP A 180 4.09 -13.87 -3.49
C ASP A 180 3.33 -14.03 -2.18
N THR A 181 3.19 -12.96 -1.40
CA THR A 181 2.54 -12.99 -0.07
C THR A 181 1.05 -12.66 -0.11
N GLY A 182 0.50 -12.33 -1.28
CA GLY A 182 -0.93 -12.15 -1.49
C GLY A 182 -1.38 -10.69 -1.64
N TRP A 183 -2.52 -10.38 -1.03
CA TRP A 183 -3.28 -9.14 -1.23
C TRP A 183 -3.73 -8.54 0.11
N HIS A 184 -3.95 -7.24 0.13
CA HIS A 184 -4.54 -6.47 1.22
C HIS A 184 -5.47 -5.38 0.64
N GLN A 185 -6.34 -4.81 1.47
CA GLN A 185 -7.18 -3.68 1.04
C GLN A 185 -6.47 -2.35 1.31
N CYS A 186 -6.81 -1.31 0.54
CA CYS A 186 -6.33 0.03 0.83
C CYS A 186 -7.00 0.57 2.10
N ASP A 187 -6.29 0.49 3.23
CA ASP A 187 -6.74 0.90 4.56
C ASP A 187 -5.95 2.10 5.12
N ASP A 188 -4.86 2.50 4.47
CA ASP A 188 -4.11 3.69 4.85
C ASP A 188 -5.03 4.93 4.82
N PRO A 189 -4.96 5.82 5.83
CA PRO A 189 -5.76 7.05 5.84
C PRO A 189 -5.54 7.92 4.59
N ASP A 190 -4.36 7.88 3.98
CA ASP A 190 -4.05 8.68 2.79
C ASP A 190 -4.56 8.01 1.49
N CYS A 191 -5.11 6.79 1.54
CA CYS A 191 -5.71 6.12 0.40
C CYS A 191 -6.94 6.86 -0.17
N ASN A 192 -7.55 7.80 0.56
CA ASN A 192 -8.69 8.60 0.09
C ASN A 192 -8.30 10.04 -0.31
N ASP A 193 -7.00 10.35 -0.38
CA ASP A 193 -6.50 11.69 -0.69
C ASP A 193 -6.90 12.17 -2.11
N THR A 194 -7.05 13.49 -2.25
CA THR A 194 -7.45 14.15 -3.51
C THR A 194 -6.43 14.01 -4.67
N SER A 195 -5.22 13.53 -4.40
CA SER A 195 -4.28 13.13 -5.44
C SER A 195 -4.74 11.88 -6.21
N PHE A 196 -5.57 11.03 -5.58
CA PHE A 196 -6.14 9.82 -6.18
C PHE A 196 -7.59 10.01 -6.58
N TRP A 197 -8.36 10.75 -5.78
CA TRP A 197 -9.81 10.89 -5.91
C TRP A 197 -10.23 12.34 -6.19
N ASP A 198 -11.39 12.52 -6.82
CA ASP A 198 -11.98 13.84 -7.10
C ASP A 198 -12.30 14.62 -5.82
N THR A 199 -12.63 13.88 -4.76
CA THR A 199 -13.00 14.36 -3.43
C THR A 199 -12.50 13.37 -2.37
N GLU A 200 -12.09 13.89 -1.22
CA GLU A 200 -11.84 13.10 -0.01
C GLU A 200 -13.18 12.61 0.56
N ASP A 201 -13.68 11.50 0.04
CA ASP A 201 -14.92 10.84 0.48
C ASP A 201 -14.63 9.39 0.88
N SER A 202 -15.40 8.45 0.35
CA SER A 202 -15.50 7.06 0.79
C SER A 202 -14.77 6.10 -0.14
N ASN A 203 -14.02 6.61 -1.12
CA ASN A 203 -13.22 5.80 -2.03
C ASN A 203 -11.76 5.72 -1.54
N TYR A 204 -11.17 4.52 -1.56
CA TYR A 204 -9.81 4.26 -1.09
C TYR A 204 -9.07 3.41 -2.12
N GLY A 205 -7.87 3.87 -2.50
CA GLY A 205 -7.00 3.22 -3.48
C GLY A 205 -5.86 4.16 -3.89
N THR A 206 -4.82 3.63 -4.54
CA THR A 206 -3.59 4.37 -4.85
C THR A 206 -3.21 4.38 -6.34
N PRO A 207 -4.18 4.62 -7.25
CA PRO A 207 -3.97 4.49 -8.68
C PRO A 207 -2.79 5.34 -9.15
N LYS A 208 -1.96 4.74 -10.00
CA LYS A 208 -0.74 5.26 -10.62
C LYS A 208 0.41 5.51 -9.65
N THR A 209 0.35 5.00 -8.43
CA THR A 209 1.38 5.19 -7.40
C THR A 209 1.70 3.91 -6.63
N VAL A 210 2.58 4.02 -5.64
CA VAL A 210 2.91 2.89 -4.77
C VAL A 210 1.77 2.67 -3.78
N ASN A 211 1.37 1.40 -3.62
CA ASN A 211 0.41 0.98 -2.60
C ASN A 211 0.87 1.50 -1.24
N LEU A 212 0.03 2.30 -0.60
CA LEU A 212 0.32 2.95 0.68
C LEU A 212 0.08 2.00 1.85
N SER A 213 -0.91 1.13 1.70
CA SER A 213 -1.18 0.11 2.69
C SER A 213 -0.12 -0.99 2.63
N VAL A 214 0.18 -1.59 3.77
CA VAL A 214 1.16 -2.67 3.86
C VAL A 214 0.47 -3.89 4.45
N TYR A 215 0.72 -5.06 3.87
CA TYR A 215 0.16 -6.32 4.36
C TYR A 215 0.63 -6.62 5.78
N GLY A 216 -0.33 -6.84 6.68
CA GLY A 216 -0.05 -6.98 8.12
C GLY A 216 0.36 -5.67 8.80
N SER A 217 0.25 -4.53 8.10
CA SER A 217 0.32 -3.21 8.73
C SER A 217 -0.96 -3.01 9.51
N HIS A 218 -0.81 -3.05 10.82
CA HIS A 218 -1.84 -2.62 11.74
C HIS A 218 -1.69 -1.09 11.87
N THR A 219 -1.84 -0.36 10.75
CA THR A 219 -1.81 1.10 10.76
C THR A 219 -3.01 1.55 11.58
N PRO A 220 -2.81 2.18 12.74
CA PRO A 220 -3.91 2.56 13.60
C PRO A 220 -4.84 3.54 12.89
N SER A 221 -6.14 3.35 13.02
CA SER A 221 -7.14 4.29 12.49
C SER A 221 -7.89 4.95 13.64
N LEU A 222 -8.37 6.17 13.44
CA LEU A 222 -9.10 6.94 14.46
C LEU A 222 -10.40 7.52 13.89
N THR A 223 -11.54 7.12 14.46
CA THR A 223 -12.84 7.72 14.19
C THR A 223 -13.29 8.54 15.41
N PHE A 224 -13.72 9.79 15.20
CA PHE A 224 -14.18 10.69 16.26
C PHE A 224 -15.56 11.28 15.95
N ASN A 225 -16.50 11.16 16.88
CA ASN A 225 -17.88 11.55 16.71
C ASN A 225 -18.36 12.45 17.85
N LYS A 226 -19.28 13.37 17.54
CA LYS A 226 -19.98 14.21 18.51
C LYS A 226 -21.47 13.89 18.48
N ASP A 227 -22.04 13.63 19.65
CA ASP A 227 -23.49 13.55 19.82
C ASP A 227 -24.01 14.90 20.33
N SER A 228 -24.58 15.67 19.39
CA SER A 228 -25.16 16.99 19.66
C SER A 228 -26.38 16.94 20.59
N SER A 229 -27.01 15.78 20.79
CA SER A 229 -28.16 15.64 21.68
C SER A 229 -27.78 15.43 23.14
N SER A 230 -26.55 14.97 23.40
CA SER A 230 -26.08 14.60 24.74
C SER A 230 -24.83 15.37 25.23
N HIS A 231 -24.34 16.35 24.46
CA HIS A 231 -23.08 17.08 24.74
C HIS A 231 -21.90 16.15 25.02
N THR A 232 -21.88 15.00 24.34
CA THR A 232 -20.81 14.02 24.46
C THR A 232 -20.08 13.83 23.15
N VAL A 233 -18.85 13.34 23.27
CA VAL A 233 -18.07 12.83 22.14
C VAL A 233 -17.71 11.36 22.38
N SER A 234 -17.43 10.65 21.30
CA SER A 234 -16.95 9.28 21.34
C SER A 234 -15.89 9.07 20.28
N PHE A 235 -14.96 8.15 20.54
CA PHE A 235 -13.97 7.75 19.55
C PHE A 235 -13.71 6.26 19.55
N VAL A 236 -13.25 5.77 18.40
CA VAL A 236 -12.84 4.40 18.16
C VAL A 236 -11.45 4.43 17.54
N VAL A 237 -10.54 3.64 18.09
CA VAL A 237 -9.23 3.38 17.51
C VAL A 237 -9.17 1.92 17.11
N THR A 238 -8.79 1.61 15.88
CA THR A 238 -8.65 0.23 15.39
C THR A 238 -7.21 -0.06 14.99
N ASN A 239 -6.91 -1.33 14.72
CA ASN A 239 -5.58 -1.82 14.31
C ASN A 239 -4.50 -1.52 15.37
N ILE A 240 -4.79 -1.83 16.63
CA ILE A 240 -3.94 -1.51 17.79
C ILE A 240 -3.27 -2.73 18.43
N GLU A 241 -3.27 -3.88 17.75
CA GLU A 241 -2.81 -5.17 18.28
C GLU A 241 -1.32 -5.18 18.66
N ASN A 242 -0.54 -4.29 18.05
CA ASN A 242 0.91 -4.17 18.25
C ASN A 242 1.31 -3.08 19.27
N TYR A 243 0.33 -2.48 19.95
CA TYR A 243 0.57 -1.42 20.92
C TYR A 243 0.26 -1.90 22.34
N ASP A 244 1.02 -1.38 23.29
CA ASP A 244 0.96 -1.75 24.70
C ASP A 244 0.15 -0.73 25.51
N GLU A 245 0.07 0.52 25.03
CA GLU A 245 -0.61 1.61 25.72
C GLU A 245 -1.21 2.63 24.73
N LEU A 246 -2.36 3.19 25.11
CA LEU A 246 -3.06 4.25 24.42
C LEU A 246 -3.23 5.42 25.39
N GLU A 247 -2.84 6.62 24.97
CA GLU A 247 -3.15 7.89 25.62
C GLU A 247 -4.00 8.74 24.70
N TYR A 248 -4.92 9.53 25.25
CA TYR A 248 -5.70 10.48 24.46
C TYR A 248 -5.84 11.81 25.17
N VAL A 249 -5.90 12.86 24.37
CA VAL A 249 -6.15 14.25 24.78
C VAL A 249 -7.24 14.80 23.87
N ILE A 250 -8.32 15.29 24.47
CA ILE A 250 -9.38 16.03 23.79
C ILE A 250 -9.28 17.48 24.23
N GLU A 251 -9.03 18.39 23.30
CA GLU A 251 -8.90 19.82 23.55
C GLU A 251 -10.01 20.58 22.83
N TYR A 252 -10.60 21.56 23.51
CA TYR A 252 -11.64 22.40 22.92
C TYR A 252 -11.72 23.78 23.59
N PRO A 253 -11.92 24.86 22.83
CA PRO A 253 -12.19 26.17 23.38
C PRO A 253 -13.64 26.28 23.86
N THR A 254 -13.85 27.01 24.96
CA THR A 254 -15.15 27.43 25.48
C THR A 254 -15.29 28.94 25.40
N ALA A 255 -16.44 29.49 25.81
CA ALA A 255 -16.62 30.94 25.96
C ALA A 255 -15.61 31.61 26.92
N GLN A 256 -15.05 30.86 27.88
CA GLN A 256 -14.31 31.41 29.02
C GLN A 256 -12.85 30.94 29.09
N SER A 257 -12.55 29.81 28.49
CA SER A 257 -11.27 29.09 28.68
C SER A 257 -10.99 28.12 27.52
N HIS A 258 -9.85 27.45 27.60
CA HIS A 258 -9.55 26.28 26.79
C HIS A 258 -9.52 25.06 27.70
N GLU A 259 -10.30 24.05 27.38
CA GLU A 259 -10.54 22.88 28.23
C GLU A 259 -9.90 21.64 27.62
N GLY A 260 -9.48 20.72 28.49
CA GLY A 260 -8.78 19.50 28.11
C GLY A 260 -9.29 18.29 28.89
N ILE A 261 -9.55 17.19 28.19
CA ILE A 261 -9.87 15.89 28.78
C ILE A 261 -8.77 14.92 28.38
N VAL A 262 -8.13 14.30 29.37
CA VAL A 262 -7.06 13.32 29.14
C VAL A 262 -7.44 11.97 29.71
N GLY A 263 -6.90 10.91 29.10
CA GLY A 263 -6.98 9.58 29.65
C GLY A 263 -5.97 8.64 29.03
N SER A 264 -5.80 7.48 29.66
CA SER A 264 -4.95 6.42 29.15
C SER A 264 -5.60 5.04 29.35
N HIS A 265 -5.10 4.07 28.60
CA HIS A 265 -5.51 2.67 28.65
C HIS A 265 -4.33 1.76 28.31
N THR A 266 -4.10 0.74 29.13
CA THR A 266 -3.16 -0.34 28.80
C THR A 266 -3.85 -1.32 27.86
N LEU A 267 -3.17 -1.68 26.78
CA LEU A 267 -3.63 -2.61 25.76
C LEU A 267 -3.07 -4.01 26.01
N HIS A 268 -3.86 -5.02 25.69
CA HIS A 268 -3.60 -6.44 25.82
C HIS A 268 -3.98 -7.18 24.53
N ASN A 269 -3.36 -6.76 23.42
CA ASN A 269 -3.58 -7.28 22.07
C ASN A 269 -5.02 -7.10 21.57
N GLU A 270 -5.72 -6.03 21.97
CA GLU A 270 -7.00 -5.68 21.36
C GLU A 270 -6.81 -5.20 19.92
N THR A 271 -7.78 -5.50 19.06
CA THR A 271 -7.84 -4.99 17.68
C THR A 271 -8.54 -3.62 17.61
N GLU A 272 -9.30 -3.27 18.65
CA GLU A 272 -10.09 -2.03 18.75
C GLU A 272 -10.14 -1.53 20.21
N PHE A 273 -10.03 -0.21 20.39
CA PHE A 273 -10.37 0.49 21.62
C PHE A 273 -11.49 1.49 21.36
N ARG A 274 -12.54 1.43 22.20
CA ARG A 274 -13.71 2.33 22.11
C ARG A 274 -13.88 3.13 23.39
N LYS A 275 -14.08 4.44 23.22
CA LYS A 275 -14.45 5.33 24.31
C LYS A 275 -15.71 6.10 23.96
N ASP A 276 -16.80 5.74 24.63
CA ASP A 276 -18.11 6.36 24.44
C ASP A 276 -18.46 7.35 25.55
N ASN A 277 -19.41 8.24 25.24
CA ASN A 277 -20.07 9.15 26.19
C ASN A 277 -19.10 10.04 27.00
N ILE A 278 -18.06 10.57 26.34
CA ILE A 278 -17.14 11.53 26.94
C ILE A 278 -17.86 12.88 27.03
N PHE A 279 -18.26 13.26 28.23
CA PHE A 279 -19.02 14.48 28.47
C PHE A 279 -18.13 15.73 28.40
N LEU A 280 -18.57 16.73 27.62
CA LEU A 280 -17.87 18.02 27.47
C LEU A 280 -18.33 19.02 28.55
N GLY A 281 -17.81 18.84 29.76
CA GLY A 281 -18.15 19.69 30.88
C GLY A 281 -17.47 19.28 32.18
N THR A 282 -17.94 19.85 33.30
CA THR A 282 -17.40 19.56 34.64
C THR A 282 -18.42 18.77 35.46
N CYS A 283 -17.98 17.64 36.03
CA CYS A 283 -18.81 16.80 36.90
C CYS A 283 -18.29 16.79 38.34
N SER A 284 -19.19 16.77 39.32
CA SER A 284 -18.83 16.60 40.73
C SER A 284 -18.25 15.20 41.01
N SER A 285 -17.34 15.11 41.98
CA SER A 285 -16.60 13.87 42.31
C SER A 285 -17.31 12.92 43.28
N THR A 286 -18.58 13.16 43.62
CA THR A 286 -19.30 12.48 44.70
C THR A 286 -20.53 11.71 44.21
N GLU A 287 -21.01 10.76 45.03
CA GLU A 287 -22.20 9.95 44.73
C GLU A 287 -23.44 10.86 44.53
N GLY A 288 -24.09 10.77 43.37
CA GLY A 288 -25.08 11.75 42.89
C GLY A 288 -24.55 12.79 41.90
N ARG A 289 -23.60 12.39 41.03
CA ARG A 289 -22.93 13.20 39.99
C ARG A 289 -23.84 14.27 39.37
N VAL A 290 -23.56 15.53 39.66
CA VAL A 290 -24.11 16.68 38.95
C VAL A 290 -23.04 17.14 37.97
N CYS A 291 -23.39 17.19 36.70
CA CYS A 291 -22.52 17.65 35.63
C CYS A 291 -23.05 18.98 35.09
N ILE A 292 -22.13 19.91 34.80
CA ILE A 292 -22.41 21.20 34.18
C ILE A 292 -21.75 21.16 32.80
N GLU A 293 -22.56 21.35 31.76
CA GLU A 293 -22.11 21.44 30.37
C GLU A 293 -21.30 22.71 30.17
N HIS A 294 -20.26 22.66 29.33
CA HIS A 294 -19.58 23.86 28.89
C HIS A 294 -20.34 24.52 27.73
N ASP A 295 -20.68 25.80 27.90
CA ASP A 295 -21.36 26.59 26.88
C ASP A 295 -20.38 27.10 25.81
N ILE A 296 -20.84 27.14 24.55
CA ILE A 296 -20.11 27.65 23.37
C ILE A 296 -18.80 26.87 23.17
N ILE A 297 -18.94 25.64 22.67
CA ILE A 297 -17.81 24.78 22.33
C ILE A 297 -17.44 25.02 20.87
N GLY A 298 -16.22 25.48 20.64
CA GLY A 298 -15.65 25.61 19.29
C GLY A 298 -15.19 24.27 18.73
N ASP A 299 -14.20 24.31 17.84
CA ASP A 299 -13.64 23.09 17.24
C ASP A 299 -13.06 22.16 18.31
N ILE A 300 -13.38 20.87 18.22
CA ILE A 300 -12.94 19.86 19.18
C ILE A 300 -11.84 19.04 18.51
N GLU A 301 -10.66 19.05 19.09
CA GLU A 301 -9.50 18.29 18.62
C GLU A 301 -9.29 17.07 19.50
N LEU A 302 -9.12 15.91 18.89
CA LEU A 302 -8.72 14.68 19.56
C LEU A 302 -7.33 14.27 19.04
N THR A 303 -6.40 14.13 19.96
CA THR A 303 -5.10 13.50 19.74
C THR A 303 -5.07 12.17 20.48
N VAL A 304 -4.76 11.07 19.78
CA VAL A 304 -4.47 9.77 20.37
C VAL A 304 -3.00 9.44 20.14
N THR A 305 -2.30 9.05 21.20
CA THR A 305 -0.93 8.54 21.11
C THR A 305 -0.93 7.06 21.50
N LEU A 306 -0.45 6.21 20.60
CA LEU A 306 -0.26 4.79 20.82
C LEU A 306 1.23 4.53 21.06
N HIS A 307 1.54 3.71 22.05
CA HIS A 307 2.91 3.37 22.42
C HIS A 307 3.13 1.87 22.36
N ASN A 308 4.29 1.46 21.84
CA ASN A 308 4.81 0.12 22.01
C ASN A 308 6.27 0.19 22.52
N THR A 309 6.89 -0.96 22.77
CA THR A 309 8.29 -1.02 23.25
C THR A 309 9.35 -0.32 22.38
N SER A 310 9.05 0.01 21.14
CA SER A 310 10.01 0.47 20.12
C SER A 310 9.68 1.84 19.51
N GLU A 311 8.42 2.27 19.53
CA GLU A 311 7.92 3.48 18.85
C GLU A 311 6.61 4.02 19.45
N SER A 312 6.26 5.24 19.04
CA SER A 312 4.96 5.87 19.33
C SER A 312 4.31 6.35 18.03
N ASN A 313 3.00 6.12 17.87
CA ASN A 313 2.21 6.60 16.74
C ASN A 313 1.18 7.64 17.23
N ILE A 314 1.01 8.75 16.51
CA ILE A 314 0.11 9.84 16.89
C ILE A 314 -0.96 10.02 15.82
N LEU A 315 -2.21 9.87 16.22
CA LEU A 315 -3.40 10.08 15.41
C LEU A 315 -4.09 11.37 15.87
N THR A 316 -4.40 12.28 14.95
CA THR A 316 -5.10 13.54 15.28
C THR A 316 -6.31 13.73 14.37
N THR A 317 -7.44 14.13 14.93
CA THR A 317 -8.67 14.43 14.18
C THR A 317 -9.44 15.57 14.84
N LYS A 318 -10.30 16.25 14.07
CA LYS A 318 -11.06 17.42 14.52
C LYS A 318 -12.53 17.34 14.14
N ILE A 319 -13.39 17.79 15.04
CA ILE A 319 -14.79 18.08 14.76
C ILE A 319 -14.96 19.59 14.73
N LEU A 320 -15.24 20.13 13.55
CA LEU A 320 -15.45 21.57 13.37
C LEU A 320 -16.80 22.00 13.95
N SER A 321 -16.80 23.16 14.60
CA SER A 321 -18.01 23.83 15.07
C SER A 321 -18.72 24.55 13.90
N TYR A 322 -20.05 24.49 13.89
CA TYR A 322 -20.91 25.21 12.93
C TYR A 322 -21.39 26.53 13.51
#